data_AF-A0A1B9XWA3-F1
#
_entry.id   AF-A0A1B9XWA3-F1
#
_cell.length_a   1.000
_cell.length_b   1.000
_cell.length_c   1.000
_cell.angle_alpha   90.00
_cell.angle_beta   90.00
_cell.angle_gamma   90.00
#
_symmetry.space_group_name_H-M   'P 1'
#
loop_
_entity.id
_entity.type
_entity.pdbx_description
1 polymer ?
#
loop_
_entity_poly.entity_id
_entity_poly.type
_entity_poly.pdbx_seq_one_letter_code
_entity_poly.pdbx_strand_id
1 'polypeptide(L)'
;MDFKYVSTYINEPNKFFLGFENEKRIDLLRISSPFEKLLPKIIVTFKKENFKEYKLRLKLISMILFVFLTIALILNLYYSIKSGKLESNFLLILILNLTFYVLAFVEYKLVNRKIRKVIKWNE
;
A
#
# COMPACT_ATOMS: atom_id res chain seq x y z
N MET A 1 15.44 -1.25 -0.11
CA MET A 1 15.47 -1.38 -1.58
C MET A 1 14.41 -0.45 -2.15
N ASP A 2 14.81 0.78 -2.46
CA ASP A 2 14.00 1.71 -3.24
C ASP A 2 14.03 1.27 -4.71
N PHE A 3 12.88 1.29 -5.35
CA PHE A 3 12.76 1.03 -6.78
C PHE A 3 13.54 2.13 -7.53
N LYS A 4 14.68 1.77 -8.14
CA LYS A 4 15.30 2.62 -9.17
C LYS A 4 14.27 2.76 -10.30
N TYR A 5 13.82 3.99 -10.53
CA TYR A 5 12.91 4.35 -11.60
C TYR A 5 13.55 3.98 -12.94
N VAL A 6 13.19 2.82 -13.50
CA VAL A 6 13.21 2.64 -14.95
C VAL A 6 11.82 3.04 -15.41
N SER A 7 11.70 4.33 -15.72
CA SER A 7 10.49 4.92 -16.29
C SER A 7 10.29 4.41 -17.72
N THR A 8 9.82 3.18 -17.87
CA THR A 8 9.03 2.86 -19.05
C THR A 8 7.60 3.29 -18.74
N TYR A 9 7.35 4.56 -19.01
CA TYR A 9 6.02 5.16 -19.20
C TYR A 9 5.41 4.55 -20.47
N ILE A 10 5.33 3.23 -20.55
CA ILE A 10 4.70 2.55 -21.67
C ILE A 10 3.28 2.28 -21.22
N ASN A 11 2.41 3.20 -21.65
CA ASN A 11 0.96 3.06 -21.63
C ASN A 11 0.58 1.93 -22.61
N GLU A 12 1.06 0.71 -22.35
CA GLU A 12 0.65 -0.49 -23.07
C GLU A 12 -0.78 -0.79 -22.60
N PRO A 13 -1.77 -0.92 -23.50
CA PRO A 13 -3.19 -1.00 -23.17
C PRO A 13 -3.60 -2.21 -22.30
N ASN A 14 -2.65 -3.06 -21.89
CA ASN A 14 -2.87 -4.24 -21.04
C ASN A 14 -1.86 -4.40 -19.87
N LYS A 15 -1.03 -3.39 -19.56
CA LYS A 15 -0.11 -3.48 -18.40
C LYS A 15 -0.76 -3.00 -17.11
N PHE A 16 -1.16 -3.95 -16.25
CA PHE A 16 -1.79 -3.66 -14.95
C PHE A 16 -0.79 -3.53 -13.78
N PHE A 17 0.43 -4.02 -13.95
CA PHE A 17 1.46 -4.10 -12.91
C PHE A 17 2.85 -3.73 -13.45
N LEU A 18 3.61 -2.98 -12.66
CA LEU A 18 5.05 -2.80 -12.78
C LEU A 18 5.74 -3.98 -12.10
N GLY A 19 6.47 -4.78 -12.86
CA GLY A 19 7.23 -5.91 -12.33
C GLY A 19 8.70 -5.57 -12.16
N PHE A 20 9.26 -5.98 -11.01
CA PHE A 20 10.70 -6.10 -10.80
C PHE A 20 11.01 -7.58 -10.54
N GLU A 21 11.89 -8.14 -11.33
CA GLU A 21 12.29 -9.54 -11.23
C GLU A 21 13.68 -9.65 -10.63
N ASN A 22 13.82 -10.53 -9.66
CA ASN A 22 15.10 -10.94 -9.09
C ASN A 22 15.24 -12.47 -9.24
N GLU A 23 16.43 -13.02 -9.01
CA GLU A 23 16.72 -14.45 -9.19
C GLU A 23 15.80 -15.37 -8.39
N LYS A 24 15.28 -14.90 -7.23
CA LYS A 24 14.42 -15.68 -6.33
C LYS A 24 12.97 -15.23 -6.24
N ARG A 25 12.64 -14.01 -6.70
CA ARG A 25 11.31 -13.41 -6.49
C ARG A 25 10.90 -12.44 -7.59
N ILE A 26 9.59 -12.27 -7.76
CA ILE A 26 8.98 -11.27 -8.64
C ILE A 26 8.16 -10.31 -7.78
N ASP A 27 8.53 -9.04 -7.79
CA ASP A 27 7.84 -7.96 -7.09
C ASP A 27 6.95 -7.20 -8.10
N LEU A 28 5.63 -7.31 -7.98
CA LEU A 28 4.66 -6.57 -8.79
C LEU A 28 4.08 -5.39 -8.01
N LEU A 29 3.98 -4.23 -8.63
CA LEU A 29 3.35 -3.04 -8.08
C LEU A 29 2.26 -2.57 -9.04
N ARG A 30 1.06 -2.31 -8.54
CA ARG A 30 -0.05 -1.89 -9.40
C ARG A 30 0.25 -0.58 -10.11
N ILE A 31 0.03 -0.53 -11.43
CA ILE A 31 0.01 0.73 -12.18
C ILE A 31 -1.30 1.43 -11.82
N SER A 32 -1.18 2.61 -11.22
CA SER A 32 -2.30 3.36 -10.65
C SER A 32 -2.58 4.59 -11.51
N SER A 33 -3.85 4.86 -11.79
CA SER A 33 -4.30 6.11 -12.43
C SER A 33 -3.94 7.33 -11.54
N PRO A 34 -3.81 8.55 -12.07
CA PRO A 34 -3.51 9.76 -11.28
C PRO A 34 -4.38 9.93 -10.01
N PHE A 35 -5.67 9.62 -10.05
CA PHE A 35 -6.55 9.64 -8.86
C PHE A 35 -6.22 8.55 -7.85
N GLU A 36 -5.71 7.42 -8.32
CA GLU A 36 -5.30 6.28 -7.51
C GLU A 36 -3.88 6.44 -6.95
N LYS A 37 -3.13 7.49 -7.32
CA LYS A 37 -1.80 7.77 -6.74
C LYS A 37 -1.87 8.14 -5.25
N LEU A 38 -3.03 8.60 -4.78
CA LEU A 38 -3.30 8.89 -3.37
C LEU A 38 -3.42 7.61 -2.52
N LEU A 39 -3.66 6.46 -3.14
CA LEU A 39 -3.76 5.19 -2.42
C LEU A 39 -2.37 4.74 -1.95
N PRO A 40 -2.25 4.25 -0.71
CA PRO A 40 -1.00 3.69 -0.23
C PRO A 40 -0.66 2.45 -1.05
N LYS A 41 0.48 2.47 -1.74
CA LYS A 41 0.79 1.45 -2.74
C LYS A 41 1.11 0.12 -2.08
N ILE A 42 0.62 -0.97 -2.65
CA ILE A 42 0.94 -2.34 -2.22
C ILE A 42 1.84 -3.00 -3.26
N ILE A 43 2.87 -3.68 -2.76
CA ILE A 43 3.77 -4.54 -3.52
C ILE A 43 3.31 -5.98 -3.29
N VAL A 44 3.16 -6.69 -4.38
CA VAL A 44 2.83 -8.12 -4.44
C VAL A 44 4.13 -8.86 -4.73
N THR A 45 4.56 -9.74 -3.84
CA THR A 45 5.79 -10.50 -4.01
C THR A 45 5.45 -11.96 -4.25
N PHE A 46 5.81 -12.48 -5.42
CA PHE A 46 5.76 -13.91 -5.76
C PHE A 46 7.13 -14.54 -5.55
N LYS A 47 7.17 -15.78 -5.06
CA LYS A 47 8.39 -16.58 -5.02
C LYS A 47 8.49 -17.40 -6.30
N LYS A 48 9.66 -17.43 -6.95
CA LYS A 48 9.87 -18.23 -8.16
C LYS A 48 9.80 -19.74 -7.90
N GLU A 49 10.12 -20.15 -6.67
CA GLU A 49 10.00 -21.54 -6.21
C GLU A 49 8.55 -22.03 -6.17
N ASN A 50 7.58 -21.13 -5.95
CA ASN A 50 6.17 -21.46 -5.90
C ASN A 50 5.31 -20.25 -6.28
N PHE A 51 4.88 -20.20 -7.54
CA PHE A 51 4.03 -19.13 -8.07
C PHE A 51 2.61 -19.11 -7.49
N LYS A 52 2.21 -20.13 -6.71
CA LYS A 52 0.89 -20.17 -6.04
C LYS A 52 0.83 -19.30 -4.79
N GLU A 53 1.97 -18.99 -4.18
CA GLU A 53 2.03 -18.16 -2.97
C GLU A 53 2.51 -16.74 -3.29
N TYR A 54 1.70 -15.75 -2.90
CA TYR A 54 2.05 -14.34 -3.00
C TYR A 54 1.92 -13.63 -1.65
N LYS A 55 2.87 -12.73 -1.36
CA LYS A 55 2.85 -11.87 -0.19
C LYS A 55 2.43 -10.45 -0.59
N LEU A 56 1.57 -9.84 0.19
CA LEU A 56 1.16 -8.44 0.02
C LEU A 56 1.84 -7.60 1.09
N ARG A 57 2.58 -6.57 0.69
CA ARG A 57 3.24 -5.63 1.61
C ARG A 57 3.00 -4.19 1.17
N LEU A 58 2.88 -3.27 2.12
CA LEU A 58 2.85 -1.85 1.80
C LEU A 58 4.21 -1.41 1.23
N LYS A 59 4.18 -0.46 0.30
CA LYS A 59 5.38 0.23 -0.17
C LYS A 59 6.01 0.96 1.01
N LEU A 60 7.34 1.02 1.04
CA LEU A 60 8.10 1.63 2.14
C LEU A 60 7.59 3.03 2.53
N ILE A 61 7.34 3.89 1.54
CA ILE A 61 6.81 5.25 1.78
C ILE A 61 5.44 5.24 2.48
N SER A 62 4.57 4.30 2.08
CA SER A 62 3.23 4.15 2.66
C SER A 62 3.31 3.53 4.06
N MET A 63 4.26 2.63 4.29
CA MET A 63 4.55 2.07 5.60
C MET A 63 5.10 3.14 6.57
N ILE A 64 6.00 4.01 6.11
CA ILE A 64 6.53 5.12 6.91
C ILE A 64 5.38 6.07 7.28
N LEU A 65 4.55 6.45 6.32
CA LEU A 65 3.40 7.33 6.56
C LEU A 65 2.40 6.70 7.55
N PHE A 66 2.16 5.40 7.43
CA PHE A 66 1.32 4.64 8.36
C PHE A 66 1.86 4.68 9.79
N VAL A 67 3.15 4.38 9.97
CA VAL A 67 3.81 4.40 11.28
C VAL A 67 3.77 5.82 11.87
N PHE A 68 4.05 6.84 11.06
CA PHE A 68 3.99 8.23 11.48
C PHE A 68 2.59 8.64 11.99
N LEU A 69 1.55 8.33 11.22
CA LEU A 69 0.16 8.62 11.61
C LEU A 69 -0.25 7.87 12.89
N THR A 70 0.20 6.63 13.04
CA THR A 70 -0.07 5.81 14.22
C THR A 70 0.61 6.37 15.46
N ILE A 71 1.88 6.76 15.36
CA ILE A 71 2.63 7.41 16.45
C ILE A 71 1.96 8.73 16.84
N ALA A 72 1.56 9.55 15.86
CA ALA A 72 0.88 10.81 16.12
C ALA A 72 -0.44 10.59 16.90
N LEU A 73 -1.20 9.54 16.56
CA LEU A 73 -2.43 9.18 17.26
C LEU A 73 -2.15 8.73 18.70
N ILE A 74 -1.13 7.88 18.91
CA ILE A 74 -0.74 7.39 20.24
C ILE A 74 -0.29 8.55 21.14
N LEU A 75 0.53 9.47 20.62
CA LEU A 75 0.97 10.64 21.37
C LEU A 75 -0.20 11.53 21.75
N ASN A 76 -1.13 11.78 20.83
CA ASN A 76 -2.33 12.58 21.13
C ASN A 76 -3.23 11.91 22.18
N LEU A 77 -3.42 10.59 22.10
CA LEU A 77 -4.10 9.82 23.15
C LEU A 77 -3.42 9.99 24.50
N TYR A 78 -2.10 9.82 24.55
CA TYR A 78 -1.32 9.95 25.78
C TYR A 78 -1.46 11.35 26.42
N TYR A 79 -1.32 12.42 25.63
CA TYR A 79 -1.48 13.79 26.12
C TYR A 79 -2.93 14.10 26.53
N SER A 80 -3.91 13.56 25.82
CA SER A 80 -5.32 13.75 26.16
C SER A 80 -5.68 13.07 27.49
N ILE A 81 -5.18 11.85 27.72
CA ILE A 81 -5.36 11.14 28.99
C ILE A 81 -4.67 11.90 30.13
N LYS A 82 -3.44 12.40 29.90
CA LYS A 82 -2.66 13.12 30.93
C LYS A 82 -3.28 14.48 31.29
N SER A 83 -3.82 15.20 30.33
CA SER A 83 -4.40 16.53 30.53
C SER A 83 -5.88 16.49 30.95
N GLY A 84 -6.55 15.33 30.83
CA GLY A 84 -7.98 15.18 31.10
C GLY A 84 -8.88 15.93 30.11
N LYS A 85 -8.31 16.49 29.04
CA LYS A 85 -9.01 17.23 28.00
C LYS A 85 -8.68 16.64 26.63
N LEU A 86 -9.63 16.70 25.71
CA LEU A 86 -9.35 16.38 24.31
C LEU A 86 -8.52 17.52 23.70
N GLU A 87 -7.34 17.16 23.21
CA GLU A 87 -6.51 18.02 22.38
C GLU A 87 -7.32 18.47 21.15
N SER A 88 -7.25 19.75 20.78
CA SER A 88 -8.00 20.30 19.64
C SER A 88 -7.67 19.58 18.33
N ASN A 89 -6.47 19.01 18.22
CA ASN A 89 -5.99 18.31 17.03
C ASN A 89 -6.31 16.82 17.01
N PHE A 90 -6.85 16.27 18.11
CA PHE A 90 -7.14 14.85 18.25
C PHE A 90 -8.08 14.36 17.16
N LEU A 91 -9.18 15.08 16.93
CA LEU A 91 -10.21 14.71 15.97
C LEU A 91 -9.67 14.72 14.53
N LEU A 92 -8.83 15.69 14.19
CA LEU A 92 -8.16 15.76 12.88
C LEU A 92 -7.22 14.59 12.65
N ILE A 93 -6.38 14.25 13.63
CA ILE A 93 -5.43 13.13 13.54
C ILE A 93 -6.15 11.78 13.47
N LEU A 94 -7.27 11.66 14.19
CA LEU A 94 -8.14 10.49 14.13
C LEU A 94 -8.75 10.32 12.73
N ILE A 95 -9.30 11.38 12.14
CA ILE A 95 -9.87 11.35 10.79
C ILE A 95 -8.79 11.00 9.75
N LEU A 96 -7.60 11.59 9.84
CA LEU A 96 -6.50 11.29 8.92
C LEU A 96 -6.06 9.83 9.02
N ASN A 97 -5.95 9.28 10.23
CA ASN A 97 -5.66 7.85 10.43
C ASN A 97 -6.73 6.96 9.81
N LEU A 98 -8.01 7.19 10.15
CA LEU A 98 -9.14 6.44 9.60
C LEU A 98 -9.16 6.48 8.08
N THR A 99 -8.97 7.66 7.50
CA THR A 99 -8.91 7.86 6.04
C THR A 99 -7.78 7.04 5.44
N PHE A 100 -6.58 7.06 6.04
CA PHE A 100 -5.46 6.25 5.57
C PHE A 100 -5.75 4.74 5.63
N TYR A 101 -6.36 4.26 6.72
CA TYR A 101 -6.76 2.86 6.86
C TYR A 101 -7.77 2.44 5.79
N VAL A 102 -8.78 3.27 5.53
CA VAL A 102 -9.79 3.01 4.48
C VAL A 102 -9.12 2.95 3.11
N LEU A 103 -8.25 3.90 2.79
CA LEU A 103 -7.50 3.91 1.52
C LEU A 103 -6.61 2.67 1.37
N ALA A 104 -5.92 2.24 2.44
CA ALA A 104 -5.12 1.03 2.45
C ALA A 104 -5.95 -0.23 2.23
N PHE A 105 -7.12 -0.32 2.85
CA PHE A 105 -8.03 -1.43 2.67
C PHE A 105 -8.60 -1.48 1.24
N VAL A 106 -8.97 -0.33 0.67
CA VAL A 106 -9.43 -0.23 -0.72
C VAL A 106 -8.34 -0.70 -1.69
N GLU A 107 -7.09 -0.23 -1.53
CA GLU A 107 -5.99 -0.67 -2.37
C GLU A 107 -5.77 -2.19 -2.25
N TYR A 108 -5.78 -2.73 -1.03
CA TYR A 108 -5.65 -4.16 -0.78
C TYR A 108 -6.71 -4.96 -1.54
N LYS A 109 -7.98 -4.53 -1.48
CA LYS A 109 -9.09 -5.17 -2.17
C LYS A 109 -8.95 -5.09 -3.69
N LEU A 110 -8.51 -3.95 -4.22
CA LEU A 110 -8.27 -3.76 -5.65
C LEU A 110 -7.15 -4.66 -6.16
N VAL A 111 -6.02 -4.68 -5.46
CA VAL A 111 -4.85 -5.50 -5.80
C VAL A 111 -5.21 -6.99 -5.76
N ASN A 112 -5.85 -7.45 -4.68
CA ASN A 112 -6.27 -8.85 -4.55
C ASN A 112 -7.27 -9.26 -5.64
N ARG A 113 -8.24 -8.40 -5.97
CA ARG A 113 -9.18 -8.64 -7.09
C ARG A 113 -8.47 -8.79 -8.43
N LYS A 114 -7.49 -7.93 -8.73
CA LYS A 114 -6.73 -7.99 -9.98
C LYS A 114 -5.84 -9.24 -10.04
N ILE A 115 -5.13 -9.58 -8.95
CA ILE A 115 -4.31 -10.80 -8.87
C ILE A 115 -5.17 -12.04 -9.09
N ARG A 116 -6.32 -12.15 -8.41
CA ARG A 116 -7.22 -13.30 -8.57
C ARG A 116 -7.76 -13.44 -9.99
N LYS A 117 -8.05 -12.33 -10.67
CA LYS A 117 -8.44 -12.37 -12.09
C LYS A 117 -7.33 -12.93 -12.97
N VAL A 118 -6.07 -12.54 -12.72
CA VAL A 118 -4.92 -13.03 -13.49
C VAL A 118 -4.66 -14.52 -13.22
N ILE A 119 -4.73 -14.96 -11.95
CA ILE A 119 -4.51 -16.37 -11.60
C ILE A 119 -5.60 -17.29 -12.19
N LYS A 120 -6.88 -16.91 -12.08
CA LYS A 120 -8.01 -17.70 -12.63
C LYS A 120 -8.04 -17.79 -14.16
N TRP A 121 -7.32 -16.92 -14.86
CA TRP A 121 -7.25 -16.96 -16.32
C TRP A 121 -6.24 -18.00 -16.82
N ASN A 122 -5.41 -18.53 -15.91
CA ASN A 122 -4.36 -19.51 -16.18
C ASN A 122 -4.72 -20.94 -15.72
N GLU A 123 -5.94 -21.14 -15.18
CA GLU A 123 -6.58 -22.45 -14.95
C GLU A 123 -7.55 -22.74 -16.09
#